data_AF-A0A067F8V8-F1
#
_entry.id   AF-A0A067F8V8-F1
#
_cell.length_a   1.000
_cell.length_b   1.000
_cell.length_c   1.000
_cell.angle_alpha   90.00
_cell.angle_beta   90.00
_cell.angle_gamma   90.00
#
_symmetry.space_group_name_H-M   'P 1'
#
loop_
_entity.id
_entity.type
_entity.pdbx_description
1 polymer ?
#
loop_
_entity_poly.entity_id
_entity_poly.type
_entity_poly.pdbx_seq_one_letter_code
_entity_poly.pdbx_strand_id
1 'polypeptide(L)'
;MTNGDDEGVVLSTATFGFHGFDEFGELLALANIKIGYCNGSAYIGCIQSEREALLRFKQDLKDPANRLALWSDGNCCTWAGVVCNDSTGHVLELRLGNPFLHDDEPFWLEDYKDETSKLIGKINPSLLDLKHLVYLELSNNNFEKAQLPVFLGSMGSLRHIDLSRAEFTGMIPYQLGNLSNLQYLDLSSQIPLSFLYLENLSWLSGLSLLKHLDLTGVDLSTASDWFLVTNMLPSLQVLKLSACSLHNSLPELPIANFSSLYTLDLSYNEFDNTL
;
A
#
# COMPACT_ATOMS: atom_id res chain seq x y z
N MET A 1 37.13 -14.46 61.07
CA MET A 1 36.50 -14.37 59.74
C MET A 1 36.10 -15.77 59.37
N THR A 2 34.85 -16.11 59.69
CA THR A 2 34.32 -17.46 59.79
C THR A 2 33.74 -17.95 58.47
N ASN A 3 33.87 -19.26 58.27
CA ASN A 3 33.38 -20.09 57.17
C ASN A 3 31.85 -20.10 57.02
N GLY A 4 31.41 -20.44 55.80
CA GLY A 4 30.30 -21.33 55.44
C GLY A 4 28.90 -21.04 55.99
N ASP A 5 27.91 -20.97 55.11
CA ASP A 5 26.77 -21.89 55.14
C ASP A 5 25.91 -21.74 53.88
N ASP A 6 25.66 -22.89 53.26
CA ASP A 6 24.91 -23.15 52.03
C ASP A 6 23.51 -23.61 52.49
N GLU A 7 22.51 -22.72 52.48
CA GLU A 7 21.13 -23.10 52.81
C GLU A 7 20.41 -23.66 51.57
N GLY A 8 20.31 -24.99 51.54
CA GLY A 8 19.45 -25.71 50.62
C GLY A 8 17.96 -25.45 50.92
N VAL A 9 17.24 -24.91 49.94
CA VAL A 9 15.78 -24.84 49.99
C VAL A 9 15.19 -26.19 49.58
N VAL A 10 14.57 -26.87 50.54
CA VAL A 10 13.78 -28.09 50.37
C VAL A 10 12.49 -27.74 49.62
N LEU A 11 12.33 -28.24 48.38
CA LEU A 11 11.06 -28.23 47.67
C LEU A 11 10.39 -29.60 47.82
N SER A 12 9.23 -29.61 48.49
CA SER A 12 8.41 -30.81 48.66
C SER A 12 7.87 -31.29 47.31
N THR A 13 8.10 -32.55 46.98
CA THR A 13 7.42 -33.21 45.86
C THR A 13 5.97 -33.49 46.23
N ALA A 14 5.03 -32.82 45.57
CA ALA A 14 3.62 -33.19 45.60
C ALA A 14 3.39 -34.40 44.69
N THR A 15 3.11 -35.56 45.27
CA THR A 15 2.76 -36.78 44.54
C THR A 15 1.25 -36.80 44.32
N PHE A 16 0.79 -36.63 43.09
CA PHE A 16 -0.59 -36.95 42.71
C PHE A 16 -0.63 -38.41 42.23
N GLY A 17 -1.22 -39.28 43.05
CA GLY A 17 -1.49 -40.67 42.67
C GLY A 17 -2.76 -40.75 41.82
N PHE A 18 -2.63 -41.28 40.59
CA PHE A 18 -3.77 -41.77 39.82
C PHE A 18 -3.78 -43.29 39.88
N HIS A 19 -4.89 -43.85 40.38
CA HIS A 19 -5.16 -45.28 40.41
C HIS A 19 -5.91 -45.69 39.14
N GLY A 20 -5.37 -46.68 38.40
CA GLY A 20 -6.16 -47.68 37.66
C GLY A 20 -6.00 -47.74 36.14
N PHE A 21 -5.35 -48.83 35.67
CA PHE A 21 -5.57 -49.67 34.46
C PHE A 21 -5.78 -48.98 33.08
N ASP A 22 -5.10 -49.28 31.97
CA ASP A 22 -4.58 -50.55 31.41
C ASP A 22 -3.48 -50.29 30.33
N GLU A 23 -2.79 -51.37 29.95
CA GLU A 23 -1.69 -51.53 28.98
C GLU A 23 -1.74 -50.67 27.70
N PHE A 24 -0.64 -49.97 27.38
CA PHE A 24 0.11 -49.98 26.10
C PHE A 24 1.35 -49.09 26.28
N GLY A 25 2.52 -49.57 25.85
CA GLY A 25 3.81 -48.90 26.11
C GLY A 25 3.96 -47.56 25.39
N GLU A 26 4.26 -46.50 26.13
CA GLU A 26 4.69 -45.20 25.59
C GLU A 26 6.00 -44.74 26.22
N LEU A 27 6.92 -44.31 25.35
CA LEU A 27 8.21 -43.71 25.69
C LEU A 27 7.97 -42.36 26.39
N LEU A 28 8.40 -42.23 27.65
CA LEU A 28 8.40 -40.95 28.37
C LEU A 28 9.55 -40.07 27.86
N ALA A 29 9.26 -39.20 26.90
CA ALA A 29 10.17 -38.12 26.52
C ALA A 29 10.08 -37.00 27.56
N LEU A 30 11.08 -36.90 28.45
CA LEU A 30 11.23 -35.76 29.35
C LEU A 30 11.64 -34.53 28.53
N ALA A 31 10.68 -33.67 28.22
CA ALA A 31 10.97 -32.34 27.68
C ALA A 31 11.56 -31.47 28.81
N ASN A 32 12.86 -31.22 28.75
CA ASN A 32 13.50 -30.20 29.58
C ASN A 32 13.05 -28.81 29.13
N ILE A 33 12.01 -28.28 29.76
CA ILE A 33 11.60 -26.88 29.55
C ILE A 33 12.62 -25.98 30.24
N LYS A 34 13.58 -25.46 29.46
CA LYS A 34 14.39 -24.31 29.87
C LYS A 34 13.49 -23.08 29.85
N ILE A 35 12.96 -22.69 31.01
CA ILE A 35 12.35 -21.37 31.18
C ILE A 35 13.51 -20.37 31.29
N GLY A 36 13.92 -19.84 30.14
CA GLY A 36 14.83 -18.71 30.09
C GLY A 36 14.08 -17.43 30.41
N TYR A 37 14.44 -16.76 31.51
CA TYR A 37 14.04 -15.38 31.72
C TYR A 37 14.83 -14.50 30.75
N CYS A 38 14.22 -14.12 29.63
CA CYS A 38 14.75 -13.06 28.79
C CYS A 38 14.48 -11.72 29.47
N ASN A 39 15.49 -11.21 30.18
CA ASN A 39 15.54 -9.80 30.54
C ASN A 39 16.07 -9.03 29.31
N GLY A 40 15.21 -8.86 28.31
CA GLY A 40 15.53 -8.16 27.08
C GLY A 40 14.40 -7.19 26.78
N SER A 41 14.74 -5.92 26.55
CA SER A 41 13.86 -5.00 25.82
C SER A 41 13.33 -5.77 24.60
N ALA A 42 12.03 -6.10 24.59
CA ALA A 42 11.42 -6.85 23.51
C ALA A 42 11.42 -5.96 22.27
N TYR A 43 12.52 -6.01 21.53
CA TYR A 43 12.63 -5.31 20.26
C TYR A 43 11.67 -6.02 19.30
N ILE A 44 10.53 -5.39 19.06
CA ILE A 44 9.49 -5.89 18.16
C ILE A 44 10.00 -5.63 16.74
N GLY A 45 10.64 -6.65 16.16
CA GLY A 45 11.04 -6.65 14.78
C GLY A 45 9.89 -6.97 13.83
N CYS A 46 10.15 -6.76 12.55
CA CYS A 46 9.27 -7.13 11.46
C CYS A 46 8.84 -8.61 11.52
N ILE A 47 7.58 -8.86 11.17
CA ILE A 47 7.04 -10.20 11.05
C ILE A 47 7.71 -10.94 9.90
N GLN A 48 8.15 -12.16 10.15
CA GLN A 48 8.93 -12.95 9.19
C GLN A 48 8.19 -13.16 7.85
N SER A 49 6.88 -13.44 7.87
CA SER A 49 6.10 -13.62 6.64
C SER A 49 5.99 -12.33 5.81
N GLU A 50 5.85 -11.18 6.47
CA GLU A 50 5.81 -9.88 5.81
C GLU A 50 7.18 -9.50 5.23
N ARG A 51 8.25 -9.80 5.96
CA ARG A 51 9.63 -9.68 5.46
C ARG A 51 9.83 -10.51 4.18
N GLU A 52 9.41 -11.76 4.18
CA GLU A 52 9.52 -12.64 3.01
C GLU A 52 8.68 -12.13 1.83
N ALA A 53 7.49 -11.61 2.10
CA ALA A 53 6.66 -10.97 1.10
C ALA A 53 7.36 -9.77 0.45
N LEU A 54 7.97 -8.89 1.24
CA LEU A 54 8.74 -7.75 0.74
C LEU A 54 9.96 -8.20 -0.10
N LEU A 55 10.63 -9.29 0.28
CA LEU A 55 11.74 -9.84 -0.51
C LEU A 55 11.27 -10.44 -1.84
N ARG A 56 10.13 -11.13 -1.88
CA ARG A 56 9.50 -11.59 -3.14
C ARG A 56 9.05 -10.42 -4.00
N PHE A 57 8.53 -9.37 -3.39
CA PHE A 57 8.20 -8.12 -4.07
C PHE A 57 9.43 -7.51 -4.72
N LYS A 58 10.55 -7.40 -3.99
CA LYS A 58 11.82 -6.91 -4.52
C LYS A 58 12.36 -7.75 -5.68
N GLN A 59 12.14 -9.07 -5.71
CA GLN A 59 12.66 -9.95 -6.78
C GLN A 59 12.11 -9.61 -8.17
N ASP A 60 10.88 -9.10 -8.25
CA ASP A 60 10.25 -8.69 -9.51
C ASP A 60 10.57 -7.23 -9.91
N LEU A 61 11.36 -6.54 -9.09
CA LEU A 61 11.84 -5.20 -9.37
C LEU A 61 13.29 -5.23 -9.87
N LYS A 62 13.57 -4.36 -10.84
CA LYS A 62 14.92 -3.93 -11.18
C LYS A 62 15.15 -2.58 -10.49
N ASP A 63 16.27 -2.47 -9.79
CA ASP A 63 16.63 -1.31 -8.98
C ASP A 63 18.02 -0.78 -9.38
N PRO A 64 18.13 -0.08 -10.52
CA PRO A 64 19.40 0.40 -11.05
C PRO A 64 20.14 1.37 -10.10
N ALA A 65 19.39 2.11 -9.29
CA ALA A 65 19.94 3.04 -8.30
C ALA A 65 20.22 2.43 -6.93
N ASN A 66 20.03 1.12 -6.76
CA ASN A 66 20.28 0.40 -5.50
C ASN A 66 19.50 0.98 -4.29
N ARG A 67 18.31 1.55 -4.53
CA ARG A 67 17.42 2.11 -3.50
C ARG A 67 16.97 1.07 -2.47
N LEU A 68 16.88 -0.18 -2.88
CA LEU A 68 16.47 -1.34 -2.09
C LEU A 68 17.67 -2.21 -1.69
N ALA A 69 18.92 -1.75 -1.83
CA ALA A 69 20.11 -2.57 -1.55
C ALA A 69 20.13 -3.15 -0.12
N LEU A 70 19.65 -2.38 0.86
CA LEU A 70 19.58 -2.80 2.27
C LEU A 70 18.43 -3.76 2.58
N TRP A 71 17.53 -4.02 1.64
CA TRP A 71 16.49 -5.04 1.77
C TRP A 71 17.11 -6.42 1.61
N SER A 72 17.73 -6.92 2.68
CA SER A 72 18.38 -8.22 2.72
C SER A 72 18.04 -8.91 4.03
N ASP A 73 18.97 -8.94 4.98
CA ASP A 73 18.82 -9.61 6.26
C ASP A 73 18.44 -8.64 7.38
N GLY A 74 17.92 -9.19 8.48
CA GLY A 74 17.55 -8.42 9.66
C GLY A 74 16.12 -7.88 9.65
N ASN A 75 15.90 -6.84 10.44
CA ASN A 75 14.57 -6.27 10.70
C ASN A 75 14.07 -5.46 9.50
N CYS A 76 13.01 -5.93 8.83
CA CYS A 76 12.46 -5.19 7.68
C CYS A 76 11.92 -3.80 8.05
N CYS A 77 11.57 -3.56 9.32
CA CYS A 77 11.11 -2.25 9.80
C CYS A 77 12.22 -1.19 9.84
N THR A 78 13.49 -1.58 9.60
CA THR A 78 14.60 -0.62 9.43
C THR A 78 14.93 -0.39 7.96
N TRP A 79 14.22 -1.04 7.03
CA TRP A 79 14.47 -0.86 5.60
C TRP A 79 13.93 0.48 5.14
N ALA A 80 14.68 1.14 4.24
CA ALA A 80 14.22 2.36 3.61
C ALA A 80 12.87 2.12 2.92
N GLY A 81 11.91 2.99 3.22
CA GLY A 81 10.55 2.93 2.69
C GLY A 81 9.61 1.95 3.41
N VAL A 82 10.04 1.21 4.43
CA VAL A 82 9.17 0.32 5.21
C VAL A 82 8.88 0.94 6.56
N VAL A 83 7.59 1.14 6.88
CA VAL A 83 7.15 1.61 8.20
C VAL A 83 6.30 0.53 8.84
N CYS A 84 6.62 0.19 10.09
CA CYS A 84 5.90 -0.81 10.86
C CYS A 84 5.13 -0.20 12.03
N ASN A 85 4.21 -0.98 12.58
CA ASN A 85 3.59 -0.70 13.86
C ASN A 85 4.59 -1.00 15.00
N ASP A 86 4.88 0.00 15.85
CA ASP A 86 5.86 -0.13 16.94
C ASP A 86 5.50 -1.18 18.00
N SER A 87 4.22 -1.53 18.12
CA SER A 87 3.72 -2.48 19.12
C SER A 87 3.53 -3.90 18.59
N THR A 88 3.34 -4.07 17.28
CA THR A 88 3.03 -5.38 16.69
C THR A 88 4.04 -5.85 15.65
N GLY A 89 4.88 -4.97 15.12
CA GLY A 89 5.86 -5.28 14.08
C GLY A 89 5.24 -5.46 12.69
N HIS A 90 3.93 -5.29 12.54
CA HIS A 90 3.24 -5.35 11.24
C HIS A 90 3.66 -4.19 10.34
N VAL A 91 3.95 -4.46 9.08
CA VAL A 91 4.20 -3.46 8.04
C VAL A 91 2.90 -2.69 7.77
N LEU A 92 2.94 -1.38 8.01
CA LEU A 92 1.82 -0.46 7.82
C LEU A 92 1.97 0.35 6.53
N GLU A 93 3.19 0.72 6.17
CA GLU A 93 3.42 1.60 5.03
C GLU A 93 4.59 1.11 4.18
N LEU A 94 4.39 1.20 2.86
CA LEU A 94 5.41 0.97 1.87
C LEU A 94 5.56 2.23 1.01
N ARG A 95 6.63 2.97 1.24
CA ARG A 95 6.95 4.26 0.63
C ARG A 95 8.15 4.12 -0.30
N LEU A 96 7.89 3.80 -1.56
CA LEU A 96 8.89 3.63 -2.61
C LEU A 96 8.70 4.61 -3.77
N GLY A 97 8.04 5.75 -3.54
CA GLY A 97 8.07 6.89 -4.44
C GLY A 97 9.52 7.27 -4.78
N ASN A 98 9.79 7.61 -6.04
CA ASN A 98 11.14 7.97 -6.45
C ASN A 98 11.56 9.29 -5.79
N PRO A 99 12.57 9.28 -4.88
CA PRO A 99 12.93 10.47 -4.11
C PRO A 99 13.69 11.53 -4.92
N PHE A 100 14.10 11.20 -6.15
CA PHE A 100 14.87 12.08 -7.03
C PHE A 100 13.99 12.91 -7.97
N LEU A 101 12.69 12.65 -8.00
CA LEU A 101 11.72 13.40 -8.78
C LEU A 101 10.81 14.21 -7.86
N HIS A 102 10.65 15.48 -8.19
CA HIS A 102 9.74 16.38 -7.51
C HIS A 102 8.59 16.74 -8.43
N ASP A 103 7.39 16.86 -7.88
CA ASP A 103 6.17 17.10 -8.67
C ASP A 103 6.19 18.43 -9.44
N ASP A 104 7.05 19.36 -9.02
CA ASP A 104 7.20 20.72 -9.54
C ASP A 104 8.23 20.87 -10.68
N GLU A 105 8.99 19.82 -11.03
CA GLU A 105 10.03 19.94 -12.07
C GLU A 105 9.44 20.03 -13.49
N PRO A 106 9.88 20.99 -14.34
CA PRO A 106 9.36 21.13 -15.68
C PRO A 106 9.67 19.91 -16.56
N PHE A 107 8.67 19.45 -17.32
CA PHE A 107 8.71 18.30 -18.25
C PHE A 107 9.98 18.21 -19.15
N TRP A 108 10.61 19.34 -19.47
CA TRP A 108 11.77 19.41 -20.36
C TRP A 108 13.14 19.17 -19.68
N LEU A 109 13.20 19.07 -18.35
CA LEU A 109 14.45 18.87 -17.58
C LEU A 109 14.76 17.39 -17.26
N GLU A 110 13.82 16.47 -17.54
CA GLU A 110 13.88 15.07 -17.11
C GLU A 110 14.77 14.15 -17.98
N ASP A 111 15.18 14.61 -19.18
CA ASP A 111 15.60 13.75 -20.29
C ASP A 111 16.98 13.07 -20.19
N TYR A 112 17.76 13.23 -19.10
CA TYR A 112 19.14 12.71 -19.07
C TYR A 112 19.59 11.93 -17.82
N LYS A 113 18.83 11.88 -16.73
CA LYS A 113 19.22 11.15 -15.50
C LYS A 113 18.16 10.23 -14.91
N ASP A 114 16.93 10.33 -15.39
CA ASP A 114 15.77 9.84 -14.66
C ASP A 114 15.57 8.31 -14.74
N GLU A 115 15.73 7.69 -15.92
CA GLU A 115 15.51 6.24 -16.08
C GLU A 115 16.39 5.38 -15.15
N THR A 116 17.60 5.83 -14.83
CA THR A 116 18.52 5.08 -13.97
C THR A 116 18.17 5.13 -12.48
N SER A 117 17.22 5.99 -12.09
CA SER A 117 16.80 6.19 -10.70
C SER A 117 15.47 5.50 -10.36
N LYS A 118 14.68 5.18 -11.39
CA LYS A 118 13.36 4.58 -11.26
C LYS A 118 13.48 3.11 -10.86
N LEU A 119 12.57 2.67 -9.99
CA LEU A 119 12.28 1.25 -9.87
C LEU A 119 11.56 0.80 -11.14
N ILE A 120 11.98 -0.34 -11.67
CA ILE A 120 11.50 -0.90 -12.93
C ILE A 120 10.93 -2.30 -12.67
N GLY A 121 10.02 -2.78 -13.51
CA GLY A 121 9.50 -4.15 -13.45
C GLY A 121 8.01 -4.18 -13.12
N LYS A 122 7.59 -5.09 -12.23
CA LYS A 122 6.17 -5.32 -11.95
C LYS A 122 5.88 -5.37 -10.46
N ILE A 123 4.66 -4.97 -10.09
CA ILE A 123 4.17 -5.13 -8.71
C ILE A 123 3.81 -6.61 -8.48
N ASN A 124 4.58 -7.29 -7.63
CA ASN A 124 4.39 -8.70 -7.31
C ASN A 124 3.17 -8.92 -6.38
N PRO A 125 2.36 -9.99 -6.59
CA PRO A 125 1.22 -10.33 -5.73
C PRO A 125 1.54 -10.65 -4.28
N SER A 126 2.80 -10.87 -3.90
CA SER A 126 3.22 -11.07 -2.51
C SER A 126 2.82 -9.93 -1.58
N LEU A 127 2.57 -8.72 -2.10
CA LEU A 127 1.99 -7.63 -1.31
C LEU A 127 0.65 -8.00 -0.64
N LEU A 128 -0.07 -9.00 -1.17
CA LEU A 128 -1.27 -9.56 -0.54
C LEU A 128 -1.01 -10.10 0.87
N ASP A 129 0.22 -10.51 1.19
CA ASP A 129 0.58 -11.03 2.51
C ASP A 129 0.71 -9.90 3.56
N LEU A 130 0.80 -8.64 3.13
CA LEU A 130 0.85 -7.45 4.00
C LEU A 130 -0.57 -7.03 4.41
N LYS A 131 -1.24 -7.85 5.23
CA LYS A 131 -2.66 -7.69 5.61
C LYS A 131 -3.00 -6.40 6.36
N HIS A 132 -1.99 -5.71 6.88
CA HIS A 132 -2.12 -4.48 7.65
C HIS A 132 -1.62 -3.24 6.90
N LEU A 133 -1.24 -3.38 5.62
CA LEU A 133 -0.73 -2.27 4.83
C LEU A 133 -1.84 -1.22 4.64
N VAL A 134 -1.62 -0.01 5.15
CA VAL A 134 -2.55 1.12 5.06
C VAL A 134 -2.12 2.15 4.01
N TYR A 135 -0.83 2.17 3.66
CA TYR A 135 -0.24 3.18 2.77
C TYR A 135 0.70 2.52 1.77
N LEU A 136 0.43 2.74 0.48
CA LEU A 136 1.26 2.27 -0.63
C LEU A 136 1.58 3.43 -1.55
N GLU A 137 2.86 3.76 -1.69
CA GLU A 137 3.36 4.82 -2.56
C GLU A 137 4.46 4.24 -3.44
N LEU A 138 4.22 4.22 -4.76
CA LEU A 138 5.15 3.76 -5.79
C LEU A 138 5.33 4.82 -6.87
N SER A 139 5.02 6.08 -6.57
CA SER A 139 5.02 7.19 -7.52
C SER A 139 6.38 7.43 -8.17
N ASN A 140 6.38 8.06 -9.35
CA ASN A 140 7.59 8.49 -10.06
C ASN A 140 8.56 7.34 -10.41
N ASN A 141 8.06 6.11 -10.56
CA ASN A 141 8.83 4.93 -11.02
C ASN A 141 8.48 4.58 -12.47
N ASN A 142 9.01 3.48 -13.03
CA ASN A 142 8.67 3.03 -14.38
C ASN A 142 8.30 1.55 -14.39
N PHE A 143 7.00 1.24 -14.29
CA PHE A 143 6.53 -0.14 -14.33
C PHE A 143 6.37 -0.70 -15.75
N GLU A 144 7.16 -0.20 -16.71
CA GLU A 144 7.32 -0.71 -18.08
C GLU A 144 5.99 -0.90 -18.83
N LYS A 145 5.02 0.01 -18.65
CA LYS A 145 3.67 -0.13 -19.22
C LYS A 145 3.02 -1.45 -18.82
N ALA A 146 3.21 -1.86 -17.56
CA ALA A 146 2.42 -2.92 -16.96
C ALA A 146 0.99 -2.45 -16.73
N GLN A 147 0.06 -3.41 -16.65
CA GLN A 147 -1.29 -3.13 -16.19
C GLN A 147 -1.32 -2.97 -14.67
N LEU A 148 -2.23 -2.12 -14.19
CA LEU A 148 -2.51 -2.00 -12.75
C LEU A 148 -2.96 -3.36 -12.19
N PRO A 149 -2.34 -3.87 -11.10
CA PRO A 149 -2.68 -5.19 -10.58
C PRO A 149 -4.08 -5.23 -9.96
N VAL A 150 -4.93 -6.11 -10.49
CA VAL A 150 -6.31 -6.33 -9.99
C VAL A 150 -6.34 -6.72 -8.51
N PHE A 151 -5.29 -7.40 -8.02
CA PHE A 151 -5.23 -7.86 -6.63
C PHE A 151 -5.20 -6.73 -5.60
N LEU A 152 -4.80 -5.51 -5.98
CA LEU A 152 -4.81 -4.34 -5.09
C LEU A 152 -6.21 -4.10 -4.52
N GLY A 153 -7.26 -4.39 -5.30
CA GLY A 153 -8.66 -4.31 -4.84
C GLY A 153 -9.04 -5.28 -3.72
N SER A 154 -8.19 -6.24 -3.35
CA SER A 154 -8.43 -7.16 -2.22
C SER A 154 -7.70 -6.76 -0.93
N MET A 155 -6.89 -5.70 -0.96
CA MET A 155 -6.12 -5.22 0.17
C MET A 155 -6.94 -4.22 1.01
N GLY A 156 -8.00 -4.71 1.66
CA GLY A 156 -9.03 -3.87 2.31
C GLY A 156 -8.56 -2.97 3.47
N SER A 157 -7.32 -3.11 3.93
CA SER A 157 -6.69 -2.20 4.91
C SER A 157 -6.20 -0.89 4.30
N LEU A 158 -5.99 -0.84 2.96
CA LEU A 158 -5.45 0.32 2.28
C LEU A 158 -6.34 1.56 2.45
N ARG A 159 -5.67 2.67 2.75
CA ARG A 159 -6.25 4.00 2.91
C ARG A 159 -5.63 5.01 1.96
N HIS A 160 -4.39 4.78 1.54
CA HIS A 160 -3.65 5.65 0.65
C HIS A 160 -2.96 4.82 -0.43
N ILE A 161 -3.22 5.16 -1.69
CA ILE A 161 -2.56 4.58 -2.85
C ILE A 161 -2.09 5.76 -3.72
N ASP A 162 -0.78 5.84 -3.90
CA ASP A 162 -0.14 6.74 -4.85
C ASP A 162 0.67 5.92 -5.86
N LEU A 163 0.16 5.87 -7.09
CA LEU A 163 0.80 5.24 -8.25
C LEU A 163 1.03 6.26 -9.36
N SER A 164 1.08 7.54 -9.00
CA SER A 164 1.26 8.65 -9.94
C SER A 164 2.56 8.55 -10.70
N ARG A 165 2.56 8.99 -11.96
CA ARG A 165 3.76 9.11 -12.81
C ARG A 165 4.59 7.81 -12.84
N ALA A 166 3.93 6.66 -12.81
CA ALA A 166 4.57 5.35 -12.68
C ALA A 166 4.54 4.50 -13.97
N GLU A 167 4.15 5.11 -15.10
CA GLU A 167 4.07 4.51 -16.45
C GLU A 167 3.20 3.24 -16.54
N PHE A 168 2.08 3.18 -15.81
CA PHE A 168 1.07 2.12 -15.99
C PHE A 168 0.27 2.30 -17.29
N THR A 169 -0.31 1.21 -17.80
CA THR A 169 -1.16 1.21 -19.00
C THR A 169 -2.42 0.37 -18.84
N GLY A 170 -3.37 0.58 -19.75
CA GLY A 170 -4.59 -0.20 -19.87
C GLY A 170 -5.74 0.34 -19.03
N MET A 171 -6.78 -0.48 -18.92
CA MET A 171 -7.97 -0.12 -18.15
C MET A 171 -7.65 -0.11 -16.65
N ILE A 172 -8.08 0.94 -15.93
CA ILE A 172 -8.02 0.94 -14.47
C ILE A 172 -8.98 -0.13 -13.93
N PRO A 173 -8.53 -1.06 -13.06
CA PRO A 173 -9.36 -2.17 -12.59
C PRO A 173 -10.46 -1.69 -11.64
N TYR A 174 -11.73 -1.97 -11.97
CA TYR A 174 -12.89 -1.61 -11.14
C TYR A 174 -12.85 -2.22 -9.72
N GLN A 175 -12.04 -3.27 -9.51
CA GLN A 175 -11.83 -3.89 -8.20
C GLN A 175 -11.22 -2.94 -7.17
N LEU A 176 -10.58 -1.84 -7.58
CA LEU A 176 -10.19 -0.77 -6.65
C LEU A 176 -11.39 -0.19 -5.88
N GLY A 177 -12.60 -0.28 -6.44
CA GLY A 177 -13.86 0.07 -5.79
C GLY A 177 -14.21 -0.77 -4.55
N ASN A 178 -13.54 -1.91 -4.34
CA ASN A 178 -13.73 -2.74 -3.15
C ASN A 178 -13.01 -2.18 -1.90
N LEU A 179 -12.15 -1.17 -2.06
CA LEU A 179 -11.35 -0.61 -0.98
C LEU A 179 -12.14 0.42 -0.16
N SER A 180 -13.13 -0.05 0.62
CA SER A 180 -14.05 0.82 1.37
C SER A 180 -13.38 1.77 2.38
N ASN A 181 -12.13 1.50 2.78
CA ASN A 181 -11.32 2.35 3.66
C ASN A 181 -10.46 3.38 2.93
N LEU A 182 -10.47 3.39 1.58
CA LEU A 182 -9.62 4.25 0.77
C LEU A 182 -9.99 5.72 0.96
N GLN A 183 -8.98 6.55 1.20
CA GLN A 183 -9.10 7.99 1.44
C GLN A 183 -8.33 8.81 0.41
N TYR A 184 -7.26 8.26 -0.15
CA TYR A 184 -6.42 8.91 -1.14
C TYR A 184 -6.13 7.93 -2.26
N LEU A 185 -6.42 8.36 -3.49
CA LEU A 185 -6.08 7.65 -4.70
C LEU A 185 -5.50 8.64 -5.72
N ASP A 186 -4.24 8.41 -6.08
CA ASP A 186 -3.58 9.13 -7.16
C ASP A 186 -3.07 8.13 -8.21
N LEU A 187 -3.65 8.24 -9.41
CA LEU A 187 -3.29 7.48 -10.60
C LEU A 187 -2.87 8.42 -11.73
N SER A 188 -2.50 9.66 -11.39
CA SER A 188 -2.13 10.68 -12.37
C SER A 188 -0.91 10.26 -13.19
N SER A 189 -0.79 10.82 -14.38
CA SER A 189 0.31 10.52 -15.31
C SER A 189 0.96 11.80 -15.82
N GLN A 190 2.20 11.68 -16.28
CA GLN A 190 2.83 12.76 -17.04
C GLN A 190 2.22 12.80 -18.45
N ILE A 191 1.66 13.94 -18.84
CA ILE A 191 1.15 14.18 -20.19
C ILE A 191 2.35 14.39 -21.13
N PRO A 192 2.37 13.83 -22.36
CA PRO A 192 1.32 13.06 -23.04
C PRO A 192 1.45 11.54 -22.89
N LEU A 193 2.24 11.04 -21.94
CA LEU A 193 2.56 9.62 -21.77
C LEU A 193 1.48 8.83 -20.99
N SER A 194 0.24 9.32 -20.94
CA SER A 194 -0.85 8.58 -20.31
C SER A 194 -1.29 7.42 -21.19
N PHE A 195 -1.38 6.24 -20.57
CA PHE A 195 -1.94 5.05 -21.22
C PHE A 195 -3.06 4.41 -20.40
N LEU A 196 -3.54 5.09 -19.35
CA LEU A 196 -4.63 4.62 -18.51
C LEU A 196 -5.95 5.17 -19.04
N TYR A 197 -6.99 4.33 -19.02
CA TYR A 197 -8.34 4.73 -19.42
C TYR A 197 -9.41 4.12 -18.51
N LEU A 198 -10.58 4.76 -18.51
CA LEU A 198 -11.81 4.27 -17.87
C LEU A 198 -12.99 4.39 -18.83
N GLU A 199 -13.86 3.38 -18.82
CA GLU A 199 -15.13 3.41 -19.54
C GLU A 199 -16.25 4.09 -18.73
N ASN A 200 -16.14 4.07 -17.39
CA ASN A 200 -17.07 4.68 -16.45
C ASN A 200 -16.43 4.82 -15.07
N LEU A 201 -17.02 5.65 -14.20
CA LEU A 201 -16.55 5.89 -12.84
C LEU A 201 -17.38 5.16 -11.78
N SER A 202 -18.42 4.39 -12.16
CA SER A 202 -19.35 3.74 -11.24
C SER A 202 -18.71 2.95 -10.08
N TRP A 203 -17.51 2.40 -10.28
CA TRP A 203 -16.73 1.69 -9.26
C TRP A 203 -16.34 2.56 -8.06
N LEU A 204 -16.28 3.89 -8.22
CA LEU A 204 -16.04 4.83 -7.12
C LEU A 204 -17.22 4.93 -6.15
N SER A 205 -18.43 4.53 -6.54
CA SER A 205 -19.65 4.75 -5.75
C SER A 205 -19.60 4.13 -4.35
N GLY A 206 -18.78 3.08 -4.16
CA GLY A 206 -18.57 2.43 -2.86
C GLY A 206 -17.54 3.13 -1.95
N LEU A 207 -16.78 4.09 -2.47
CA LEU A 207 -15.64 4.71 -1.78
C LEU A 207 -16.07 5.93 -0.95
N SER A 208 -16.96 5.71 0.02
CA SER A 208 -17.55 6.78 0.84
C SER A 208 -16.55 7.59 1.68
N LEU A 209 -15.34 7.05 1.92
CA LEU A 209 -14.26 7.72 2.68
C LEU A 209 -13.24 8.43 1.79
N LEU A 210 -13.39 8.35 0.45
CA LEU A 210 -12.44 8.96 -0.48
C LEU A 210 -12.46 10.48 -0.35
N LYS A 211 -11.30 11.06 -0.08
CA LYS A 211 -11.08 12.50 0.08
C LYS A 211 -10.31 13.10 -1.08
N HIS A 212 -9.35 12.35 -1.62
CA HIS A 212 -8.50 12.80 -2.71
C HIS A 212 -8.58 11.82 -3.87
N LEU A 213 -8.95 12.33 -5.04
CA LEU A 213 -8.92 11.61 -6.30
C LEU A 213 -8.18 12.44 -7.34
N ASP A 214 -7.02 11.95 -7.76
CA ASP A 214 -6.26 12.51 -8.87
C ASP A 214 -6.19 11.48 -10.01
N LEU A 215 -6.83 11.81 -11.12
CA LEU A 215 -6.83 11.04 -12.36
C LEU A 215 -6.23 11.87 -13.50
N THR A 216 -5.42 12.90 -13.19
CA THR A 216 -4.84 13.78 -14.21
C THR A 216 -4.15 12.99 -15.33
N GLY A 217 -4.53 13.28 -16.57
CA GLY A 217 -4.04 12.60 -17.77
C GLY A 217 -4.75 11.28 -18.11
N VAL A 218 -5.59 10.70 -17.24
CA VAL A 218 -6.32 9.45 -17.56
C VAL A 218 -7.38 9.72 -18.64
N ASP A 219 -7.46 8.86 -19.65
CA ASP A 219 -8.48 8.99 -20.70
C ASP A 219 -9.87 8.66 -20.15
N LEU A 220 -10.70 9.69 -20.01
CA LEU A 220 -12.10 9.65 -19.58
C LEU A 220 -13.07 10.01 -20.72
N SER A 221 -12.62 10.01 -21.98
CA SER A 221 -13.44 10.40 -23.13
C SER A 221 -14.76 9.61 -23.24
N THR A 222 -14.78 8.35 -22.78
CA THR A 222 -15.99 7.51 -22.81
C THR A 222 -16.80 7.53 -21.50
N ALA A 223 -16.24 8.08 -20.42
CA ALA A 223 -16.81 8.01 -19.07
C ALA A 223 -17.89 9.07 -18.81
N SER A 224 -19.04 8.92 -19.45
CA SER A 224 -20.18 9.88 -19.37
C SER A 224 -20.77 10.08 -17.96
N ASP A 225 -20.52 9.16 -17.02
CA ASP A 225 -21.04 9.20 -15.65
C ASP A 225 -20.13 9.95 -14.66
N TRP A 226 -18.96 10.44 -15.11
CA TRP A 226 -17.92 10.98 -14.22
C TRP A 226 -18.44 12.05 -13.25
N PHE A 227 -19.26 12.99 -13.75
CA PHE A 227 -19.75 14.11 -12.96
C PHE A 227 -20.79 13.67 -11.94
N LEU A 228 -21.72 12.81 -12.35
CA LEU A 228 -22.74 12.27 -11.46
C LEU A 228 -22.10 11.46 -10.31
N VAL A 229 -21.15 10.58 -10.63
CA VAL A 229 -20.52 9.72 -9.63
C VAL A 229 -19.66 10.54 -8.66
N THR A 230 -18.79 11.41 -9.16
CA THR A 230 -17.88 12.20 -8.32
C THR A 230 -18.63 13.20 -7.43
N ASN A 231 -19.72 13.79 -7.92
CA ASN A 231 -20.59 14.67 -7.12
C ASN A 231 -21.35 13.94 -5.99
N MET A 232 -21.48 12.61 -6.08
CA MET A 232 -22.15 11.79 -5.06
C MET A 232 -21.19 11.26 -3.98
N LEU A 233 -19.88 11.51 -4.09
CA LEU A 233 -18.91 11.09 -3.09
C LEU A 233 -18.95 12.01 -1.86
N PRO A 234 -19.39 11.53 -0.69
CA PRO A 234 -19.74 12.40 0.44
C PRO A 234 -18.53 13.05 1.12
N SER A 235 -17.35 12.42 1.01
CA SER A 235 -16.13 12.87 1.68
C SER A 235 -15.13 13.54 0.73
N LEU A 236 -15.47 13.68 -0.55
CA LEU A 236 -14.53 14.14 -1.57
C LEU A 236 -14.16 15.61 -1.35
N GLN A 237 -12.86 15.88 -1.30
CA GLN A 237 -12.27 17.18 -0.96
C GLN A 237 -11.44 17.73 -2.12
N VAL A 238 -10.67 16.84 -2.76
CA VAL A 238 -9.81 17.15 -3.92
C VAL A 238 -10.21 16.23 -5.07
N LEU A 239 -10.60 16.85 -6.18
CA LEU A 239 -10.86 16.19 -7.45
C LEU A 239 -10.01 16.84 -8.52
N LYS A 240 -9.10 16.06 -9.11
CA LYS A 240 -8.28 16.50 -10.24
C LYS A 240 -8.49 15.57 -11.42
N LEU A 241 -9.05 16.14 -12.48
CA LEU A 241 -9.34 15.49 -13.76
C LEU A 241 -8.75 16.34 -14.89
N SER A 242 -7.57 16.92 -14.67
CA SER A 242 -6.89 17.72 -15.68
C SER A 242 -6.46 16.85 -16.85
N ALA A 243 -6.60 17.33 -18.09
CA ALA A 243 -6.23 16.63 -19.32
C ALA A 243 -6.79 15.20 -19.43
N CYS A 244 -8.07 15.02 -19.11
CA CYS A 244 -8.73 13.71 -19.12
C CYS A 244 -9.58 13.46 -20.37
N SER A 245 -9.41 14.27 -21.42
CA SER A 245 -10.23 14.23 -22.64
C SER A 245 -11.73 14.36 -22.36
N LEU A 246 -12.09 15.08 -21.29
CA LEU A 246 -13.49 15.33 -20.96
C LEU A 246 -14.08 16.30 -21.98
N HIS A 247 -15.05 15.80 -22.72
CA HIS A 247 -15.89 16.56 -23.64
C HIS A 247 -17.34 16.56 -23.12
N ASN A 248 -18.15 17.51 -23.56
CA ASN A 248 -19.54 17.82 -23.15
C ASN A 248 -19.68 18.82 -21.99
N SER A 249 -20.73 19.63 -22.05
CA SER A 249 -21.14 20.54 -20.99
C SER A 249 -21.53 19.76 -19.72
N LEU A 250 -21.18 20.32 -18.56
CA LEU A 250 -21.59 19.79 -17.27
C LEU A 250 -23.13 19.71 -17.24
N PRO A 251 -23.73 18.55 -16.91
CA PRO A 251 -25.18 18.44 -16.86
C PRO A 251 -25.72 19.42 -15.82
N GLU A 252 -26.81 20.12 -16.15
CA GLU A 252 -27.57 20.96 -15.21
C GLU A 252 -28.17 20.06 -14.11
N LEU A 253 -27.40 19.77 -13.06
CA LEU A 253 -27.90 19.04 -11.91
C LEU A 253 -28.59 20.02 -10.95
N PRO A 254 -29.87 19.82 -10.60
CA PRO A 254 -30.60 20.70 -9.68
C PRO A 254 -30.02 20.74 -8.25
N ILE A 255 -29.10 19.83 -7.92
CA ILE A 255 -28.52 19.67 -6.58
C ILE A 255 -27.03 19.30 -6.74
N ALA A 256 -26.17 20.30 -6.91
CA ALA A 256 -24.75 20.12 -6.67
C ALA A 256 -24.54 19.86 -5.17
N ASN A 257 -23.92 18.74 -4.81
CA ASN A 257 -23.72 18.37 -3.40
C ASN A 257 -22.27 17.97 -3.11
N PHE A 258 -21.33 18.63 -3.80
CA PHE A 258 -19.94 18.77 -3.38
C PHE A 258 -19.85 19.54 -2.05
N SER A 259 -20.39 18.96 -0.98
CA SER A 259 -20.48 19.61 0.34
C SER A 259 -19.11 19.82 0.99
N SER A 260 -18.10 19.03 0.57
CA SER A 260 -16.76 19.02 1.15
C SER A 260 -15.65 19.41 0.17
N LEU A 261 -15.96 19.63 -1.11
CA LEU A 261 -14.96 19.87 -2.15
C LEU A 261 -14.35 21.27 -2.02
N TYR A 262 -13.02 21.35 -1.96
CA TYR A 262 -12.29 22.63 -1.96
C TYR A 262 -11.27 22.72 -3.09
N THR A 263 -10.96 21.62 -3.79
CA THR A 263 -10.12 21.64 -4.99
C THR A 263 -10.82 20.89 -6.11
N LEU A 264 -11.02 21.59 -7.22
CA LEU A 264 -11.51 21.06 -8.48
C LEU A 264 -10.57 21.51 -9.59
N ASP A 265 -9.85 20.57 -10.19
CA ASP A 265 -9.04 20.82 -11.37
C ASP A 265 -9.64 20.09 -12.58
N LEU A 266 -10.18 20.88 -13.50
CA LEU A 266 -10.73 20.42 -14.78
C LEU A 266 -9.95 21.01 -15.96
N SER A 267 -8.74 21.53 -15.73
CA SER A 267 -7.93 22.19 -16.75
C SER A 267 -7.57 21.23 -17.90
N TYR A 268 -7.19 21.79 -19.06
CA TYR A 268 -6.75 21.03 -20.23
C TYR A 268 -7.75 19.98 -20.77
N ASN A 269 -9.04 20.18 -20.55
CA ASN A 269 -10.13 19.37 -21.15
C ASN A 269 -10.81 20.11 -22.32
N GLU A 270 -11.74 19.43 -22.98
CA GLU A 270 -12.44 19.86 -24.20
C GLU A 270 -13.89 20.30 -23.89
N PHE A 271 -14.07 21.11 -22.86
CA PHE A 271 -15.38 21.69 -22.56
C PHE A 271 -15.75 22.75 -23.61
N ASP A 272 -16.91 22.60 -24.24
CA ASP A 272 -17.46 23.62 -25.11
C ASP A 272 -17.67 24.92 -24.31
N ASN A 273 -17.06 26.02 -24.76
CA ASN A 273 -17.12 27.34 -24.13
C ASN A 273 -18.51 28.00 -24.20
N THR A 274 -19.58 27.25 -24.40
CA THR A 274 -20.95 27.76 -24.41
C THR A 274 -21.51 27.74 -22.98
N LEU A 275 -21.02 28.65 -22.15
CA LEU A 275 -21.74 29.15 -20.96
C LEU A 275 -22.66 30.29 -21.37
#